data_AF-X0ZFF0-F1
#
_entry.id   AF-X0ZFF0-F1
#
_cell.length_a   1.000
_cell.length_b   1.000
_cell.length_c   1.000
_cell.angle_alpha   90.00
_cell.angle_beta   90.00
_cell.angle_gamma   90.00
#
_symmetry.space_group_name_H-M   'P 1'
#
loop_
_entity.id
_entity.type
_entity.pdbx_description
1 polymer ?
#
loop_
_entity_poly.entity_id
_entity_poly.type
_entity_poly.pdbx_seq_one_letter_code
_entity_poly.pdbx_strand_id
1 'polypeptide(L)'
;MESFFRTFAAAALCGVAALSLGAQESGEGPVPGEAGAEGEVHLAIAEGAAFVRVAVPPPLLEERTPALEALARELREVILNDLTFAWNIELLNPSLYKYVPEFSLKNRRLEIWRSLGADAVFIVVAEERGGGVKAEGRLFDARTGQMIFGKRLRGEPELRRSMGHAFSDEIVYYYTGTRGSFGA
;
A
#
# COMPACT_ATOMS: atom_id res chain seq x y z
N MET A 1 15.01 -45.81 -12.12
CA MET A 1 13.78 -46.64 -12.11
C MET A 1 12.71 -45.76 -11.48
N GLU A 2 11.72 -45.20 -12.17
CA GLU A 2 11.15 -45.55 -13.46
C GLU A 2 10.69 -44.28 -14.19
N SER A 3 10.83 -44.34 -15.50
CA SER A 3 10.45 -43.38 -16.52
C SER A 3 8.96 -43.44 -16.82
N PHE A 4 8.29 -42.30 -17.04
CA PHE A 4 7.13 -42.24 -17.92
C PHE A 4 7.19 -41.01 -18.83
N PHE A 5 7.84 -41.22 -19.97
CA PHE A 5 7.72 -40.45 -21.20
C PHE A 5 6.33 -40.72 -21.81
N ARG A 6 5.61 -39.67 -22.22
CA ARG A 6 4.55 -39.80 -23.25
C ARG A 6 4.69 -38.66 -24.26
N THR A 7 5.11 -39.05 -25.44
CA THR A 7 5.19 -38.28 -26.69
C THR A 7 4.02 -38.66 -27.60
N PHE A 8 3.75 -37.80 -28.59
CA PHE A 8 2.94 -37.98 -29.82
C PHE A 8 1.44 -37.65 -29.67
N ALA A 9 0.76 -36.98 -30.61
CA ALA A 9 1.06 -36.70 -32.01
C ALA A 9 0.35 -35.42 -32.50
N ALA A 10 1.01 -34.70 -33.42
CA ALA A 10 0.37 -33.78 -34.35
C ALA A 10 -0.05 -34.55 -35.62
N ALA A 11 -1.25 -34.28 -36.14
CA ALA A 11 -1.66 -34.70 -37.47
C ALA A 11 -2.56 -33.62 -38.10
N ALA A 12 -2.12 -33.10 -39.23
CA ALA A 12 -2.83 -32.17 -40.10
C ALA A 12 -3.61 -32.93 -41.20
N LEU A 13 -4.61 -32.24 -41.78
CA LEU A 13 -5.02 -32.18 -43.21
C LEU A 13 -6.52 -32.35 -43.53
N CYS A 14 -6.89 -31.65 -44.62
CA CYS A 14 -8.14 -31.62 -45.39
C CYS A 14 -9.24 -30.72 -44.80
N GLY A 15 -9.64 -29.57 -45.35
CA GLY A 15 -9.62 -29.07 -46.73
C GLY A 15 -10.95 -29.38 -47.41
N VAL A 16 -11.81 -28.37 -47.62
CA VAL A 16 -12.72 -28.19 -48.79
C VAL A 16 -13.23 -26.74 -48.78
N ALA A 17 -13.03 -26.06 -49.90
CA ALA A 17 -13.59 -24.76 -50.24
C ALA A 17 -15.00 -24.92 -50.85
N ALA A 18 -15.91 -24.00 -50.54
CA ALA A 18 -17.12 -23.77 -51.33
C ALA A 18 -17.41 -22.27 -51.40
N LEU A 19 -17.23 -21.70 -52.59
CA LEU A 19 -17.68 -20.37 -52.98
C LEU A 19 -19.20 -20.35 -53.06
N SER A 20 -19.84 -19.30 -52.52
CA SER A 20 -21.13 -18.83 -53.04
C SER A 20 -21.09 -17.32 -53.27
N LEU A 21 -21.30 -17.00 -54.54
CA LEU A 21 -21.42 -15.71 -55.19
C LEU A 21 -22.72 -15.01 -54.76
N GLY A 22 -22.68 -13.68 -54.52
CA GLY A 22 -23.92 -12.92 -54.39
C GLY A 22 -23.76 -11.46 -53.97
N ALA A 23 -24.06 -10.57 -54.92
CA ALA A 23 -24.53 -9.19 -54.77
C ALA A 23 -23.50 -8.07 -54.47
N GLN A 24 -23.13 -7.46 -55.58
CA GLN A 24 -22.61 -6.12 -55.80
C GLN A 24 -23.53 -5.00 -55.31
N GLU A 25 -22.96 -3.99 -54.65
CA GLU A 25 -23.40 -2.59 -54.79
C GLU A 25 -22.18 -1.67 -54.89
N SER A 26 -22.31 -0.76 -55.86
CA SER A 26 -21.34 0.18 -56.40
C SER A 26 -21.27 1.49 -55.61
N GLY A 27 -20.09 2.11 -55.55
CA GLY A 27 -19.98 3.55 -55.31
C GLY A 27 -18.57 3.99 -54.96
N GLU A 28 -17.90 4.68 -55.88
CA GLU A 28 -16.58 5.27 -55.65
C GLU A 28 -16.67 6.81 -55.71
N GLY A 29 -16.00 7.46 -54.75
CA GLY A 29 -15.56 8.86 -54.78
C GLY A 29 -15.71 9.60 -53.44
N PRO A 30 -14.89 10.64 -53.15
CA PRO A 30 -13.43 10.72 -53.15
C PRO A 30 -12.85 11.06 -51.74
N VAL A 31 -11.56 10.76 -51.49
CA VAL A 31 -10.74 11.32 -50.37
C VAL A 31 -10.38 12.79 -50.64
N PRO A 32 -9.91 13.66 -49.69
CA PRO A 32 -9.45 13.43 -48.29
C PRO A 32 -9.90 14.51 -47.25
N GLY A 33 -9.66 14.27 -45.94
CA GLY A 33 -9.71 15.33 -44.93
C GLY A 33 -9.46 14.81 -43.51
N GLU A 34 -8.31 15.17 -42.94
CA GLU A 34 -7.93 14.92 -41.54
C GLU A 34 -8.99 15.42 -40.54
N ALA A 35 -9.31 14.61 -39.54
CA ALA A 35 -9.78 15.12 -38.25
C ALA A 35 -9.28 14.15 -37.18
N GLY A 36 -8.46 14.67 -36.27
CA GLY A 36 -7.83 13.92 -35.21
C GLY A 36 -8.84 13.12 -34.41
N ALA A 37 -8.58 11.82 -34.27
CA ALA A 37 -9.11 11.07 -33.15
C ALA A 37 -8.37 11.58 -31.91
N GLU A 38 -8.91 12.63 -31.31
CA GLU A 38 -8.64 12.94 -29.91
C GLU A 38 -8.88 11.63 -29.15
N GLY A 39 -7.81 11.13 -28.53
CA GLY A 39 -7.92 9.98 -27.65
C GLY A 39 -8.90 10.36 -26.56
N GLU A 40 -10.14 9.88 -26.69
CA GLU A 40 -11.13 9.90 -25.63
C GLU A 40 -10.54 9.06 -24.49
N VAL A 41 -9.87 9.73 -23.57
CA VAL A 41 -9.44 9.15 -22.31
C VAL A 41 -10.72 8.89 -21.54
N HIS A 42 -11.29 7.72 -21.75
CA HIS A 42 -12.25 7.15 -20.82
C HIS A 42 -11.50 6.88 -19.52
N LEU A 43 -11.48 7.89 -18.64
CA LEU A 43 -11.16 7.66 -17.24
C LEU A 43 -12.32 6.85 -16.68
N ALA A 44 -12.25 5.53 -16.85
CA ALA A 44 -13.04 4.59 -16.09
C ALA A 44 -12.60 4.76 -14.64
N ILE A 45 -13.28 5.64 -13.90
CA ILE A 45 -13.20 5.66 -12.45
C ILE A 45 -13.79 4.31 -12.02
N ALA A 46 -12.92 3.39 -11.64
CA ALA A 46 -13.34 2.19 -10.96
C ALA A 46 -14.07 2.65 -9.69
N GLU A 47 -15.39 2.52 -9.67
CA GLU A 47 -16.19 2.70 -8.47
C GLU A 47 -15.66 1.74 -7.39
N GLY A 48 -15.12 2.32 -6.31
CA GLY A 48 -14.81 1.58 -5.09
C GLY A 48 -13.36 1.08 -4.93
N ALA A 49 -12.34 1.92 -5.16
CA ALA A 49 -11.06 1.68 -4.50
C ALA A 49 -11.30 1.70 -2.98
N ALA A 50 -11.29 0.53 -2.33
CA ALA A 50 -11.44 0.44 -0.89
C ALA A 50 -10.20 1.08 -0.24
N PHE A 51 -10.37 2.30 0.27
CA PHE A 51 -9.35 2.93 1.09
C PHE A 51 -9.23 2.17 2.41
N VAL A 52 -8.00 1.94 2.86
CA VAL A 52 -7.76 1.45 4.21
C VAL A 52 -7.58 2.65 5.14
N ARG A 53 -8.38 2.73 6.20
CA ARG A 53 -8.20 3.76 7.21
C ARG A 53 -7.16 3.34 8.24
N VAL A 54 -6.01 4.02 8.25
CA VAL A 54 -4.88 3.71 9.12
C VAL A 54 -4.78 4.73 10.25
N ALA A 55 -4.75 4.25 11.49
CA ALA A 55 -4.38 5.06 12.64
C ALA A 55 -2.87 4.98 12.91
N VAL A 56 -2.21 6.12 13.09
CA VAL A 56 -0.79 6.21 13.45
C VAL A 56 -0.68 7.02 14.75
N PRO A 57 -0.92 6.38 15.92
CA PRO A 57 -0.81 7.05 17.22
C PRO A 57 0.61 7.55 17.52
N PRO A 58 0.77 8.45 18.51
CA PRO A 58 2.09 8.79 19.04
C PRO A 58 2.91 7.53 19.36
N PRO A 59 4.22 7.50 19.05
CA PRO A 59 5.05 6.34 19.35
C PRO A 59 5.09 6.08 20.85
N LEU A 60 5.12 4.80 21.21
CA LEU A 60 5.41 4.35 22.57
C LEU A 60 6.92 4.47 22.80
N LEU A 61 7.32 4.98 23.95
CA LEU A 61 8.73 5.14 24.29
C LEU A 61 9.06 4.21 25.46
N GLU A 62 10.14 3.43 25.34
CA GLU A 62 10.64 2.62 26.45
C GLU A 62 11.23 3.52 27.55
N GLU A 63 11.88 4.61 27.15
CA GLU A 63 12.34 5.68 28.04
C GLU A 63 11.72 7.04 27.66
N ARG A 64 11.41 7.89 28.64
CA ARG A 64 10.93 9.27 28.39
C ARG A 64 12.06 10.27 28.56
N THR A 65 12.87 10.45 27.51
CA THR A 65 13.86 11.52 27.41
C THR A 65 13.36 12.61 26.45
N PRO A 66 13.65 13.91 26.68
CA PRO A 66 13.26 14.97 25.75
C PRO A 66 13.80 14.76 24.33
N ALA A 67 15.00 14.14 24.21
CA ALA A 67 15.61 13.83 22.93
C ALA A 67 14.85 12.74 22.17
N LEU A 68 14.53 11.62 22.83
CA LEU A 68 13.77 10.53 22.21
C LEU A 68 12.33 10.95 21.90
N GLU A 69 11.70 11.76 22.75
CA GLU A 69 10.37 12.33 22.50
C GLU A 69 10.34 13.20 21.24
N ALA A 70 11.31 14.10 21.08
CA ALA A 70 11.43 14.95 19.90
C ALA A 70 11.68 14.11 18.64
N LEU A 71 12.58 13.13 18.71
CA LEU A 71 12.88 12.23 17.60
C LEU A 71 11.65 11.42 17.18
N ALA A 72 10.96 10.82 18.14
CA ALA A 72 9.79 9.98 17.88
C ALA A 72 8.63 10.79 17.29
N ARG A 73 8.45 12.04 17.74
CA ARG A 73 7.47 12.96 17.16
C ARG A 73 7.79 13.24 15.69
N GLU A 74 9.03 13.61 15.36
CA GLU A 74 9.43 13.89 13.98
C GLU A 74 9.34 12.64 13.08
N LEU A 75 9.74 11.47 13.59
CA LEU A 75 9.58 10.19 12.87
C LEU A 75 8.11 9.93 12.51
N ARG A 76 7.19 10.18 13.45
CA ARG A 76 5.74 10.04 13.21
C ARG A 76 5.23 11.08 12.22
N GLU A 77 5.69 12.33 12.31
CA GLU A 77 5.30 13.38 11.37
C GLU A 77 5.67 13.01 9.93
N VAL A 78 6.85 12.42 9.71
CA VAL A 78 7.25 11.90 8.40
C VAL A 78 6.29 10.80 7.92
N ILE A 79 5.95 9.83 8.78
CA ILE A 79 5.00 8.76 8.42
C ILE A 79 3.65 9.36 8.03
N LEU A 80 3.10 10.27 8.85
CA LEU A 80 1.81 10.90 8.56
C LEU A 80 1.85 11.69 7.24
N ASN A 81 2.92 12.43 6.99
CA ASN A 81 3.09 13.20 5.77
C ASN A 81 3.12 12.28 4.54
N ASP A 82 3.95 11.24 4.55
CA ASP A 82 4.08 10.32 3.43
C ASP A 82 2.76 9.59 3.13
N LEU A 83 2.08 9.11 4.18
CA LEU A 83 0.81 8.38 4.04
C LEU A 83 -0.34 9.28 3.57
N THR A 84 -0.28 10.60 3.80
CA THR A 84 -1.28 11.55 3.29
C THR A 84 -1.31 11.58 1.76
N PHE A 85 -0.18 11.31 1.11
CA PHE A 85 -0.07 11.29 -0.36
C PHE A 85 -0.22 9.87 -0.95
N ALA A 86 -0.44 8.85 -0.13
CA ALA A 86 -0.66 7.49 -0.59
C ALA A 86 -2.13 7.34 -1.06
N TRP A 87 -2.32 7.14 -2.37
CA TRP A 87 -3.62 7.18 -3.03
C TRP A 87 -4.68 6.21 -2.48
N ASN A 88 -4.31 5.18 -1.74
CA ASN A 88 -5.19 4.13 -1.22
C ASN A 88 -5.25 4.07 0.32
N ILE A 89 -4.68 5.06 1.01
CA ILE A 89 -4.63 5.12 2.48
C ILE A 89 -5.34 6.39 2.95
N GLU A 90 -6.27 6.24 3.89
CA GLU A 90 -6.87 7.36 4.62
C GLU A 90 -6.32 7.38 6.05
N LEU A 91 -5.84 8.51 6.54
CA LEU A 91 -5.40 8.62 7.94
C LEU A 91 -6.60 8.85 8.87
N LEU A 92 -6.68 8.06 9.94
CA LEU A 92 -7.65 8.33 11.00
C LEU A 92 -7.33 9.68 11.66
N ASN A 93 -8.35 10.55 11.75
CA ASN A 93 -8.22 11.89 12.31
C ASN A 93 -7.56 11.87 13.72
N PRO A 94 -6.38 12.50 13.91
CA PRO A 94 -5.67 12.50 15.19
C PRO A 94 -6.46 13.06 16.38
N SER A 95 -7.46 13.93 16.15
CA SER A 95 -8.31 14.47 17.23
C SER A 95 -9.16 13.40 17.93
N LEU A 96 -9.36 12.24 17.30
CA LEU A 96 -10.06 11.10 17.87
C LEU A 96 -9.20 10.30 18.86
N TYR A 97 -7.87 10.47 18.84
CA TYR A 97 -6.96 9.62 19.60
C TYR A 97 -7.10 9.83 21.11
N LYS A 98 -7.61 11.01 21.52
CA LYS A 98 -7.94 11.32 22.92
C LYS A 98 -9.01 10.42 23.54
N TYR A 99 -9.80 9.72 22.71
CA TYR A 99 -10.81 8.75 23.17
C TYR A 99 -10.25 7.35 23.36
N VAL A 100 -9.01 7.09 22.93
CA VAL A 100 -8.32 5.84 23.21
C VAL A 100 -7.62 5.99 24.56
N PRO A 101 -7.97 5.18 25.58
CA PRO A 101 -7.22 5.13 26.82
C PRO A 101 -5.75 4.79 26.56
N GLU A 102 -4.90 5.00 27.55
CA GLU A 102 -3.49 4.60 27.47
C GLU A 102 -3.36 3.15 26.97
N PHE A 103 -2.51 2.97 25.96
CA PHE A 103 -2.31 1.71 25.26
C PHE A 103 -0.82 1.34 25.27
N SER A 104 -0.53 0.06 25.06
CA SER A 104 0.83 -0.47 24.94
C SER A 104 0.88 -1.54 23.86
N LEU A 105 2.07 -2.06 23.52
CA LEU A 105 2.18 -3.20 22.61
C LEU A 105 1.43 -4.45 23.11
N LYS A 106 1.36 -4.64 24.43
CA LYS A 106 0.62 -5.76 25.05
C LYS A 106 -0.89 -5.51 25.00
N ASN A 107 -1.30 -4.28 25.30
CA ASN A 107 -2.70 -3.87 25.32
C ASN A 107 -2.93 -2.72 24.34
N ARG A 108 -3.12 -3.08 23.06
CA ARG A 108 -3.12 -2.14 21.93
C ARG A 108 -4.43 -1.37 21.76
N ARG A 109 -5.49 -1.78 22.46
CA ARG A 109 -6.84 -1.21 22.35
C ARG A 109 -7.42 -1.23 20.92
N LEU A 110 -7.10 -2.27 20.14
CA LEU A 110 -7.50 -2.37 18.72
C LEU A 110 -9.02 -2.30 18.55
N GLU A 111 -9.77 -2.81 19.52
CA GLU A 111 -11.22 -2.73 19.58
C GLU A 111 -11.73 -1.28 19.62
N ILE A 112 -11.03 -0.38 20.34
CA ILE A 112 -11.38 1.03 20.46
C ILE A 112 -10.98 1.76 19.18
N TRP A 113 -9.76 1.52 18.68
CA TRP A 113 -9.32 2.05 17.38
C TRP A 113 -10.31 1.71 16.26
N ARG A 114 -10.79 0.47 16.23
CA ARG A 114 -11.83 0.02 15.30
C ARG A 114 -13.15 0.77 15.48
N SER A 115 -13.61 0.97 16.72
CA SER A 115 -14.84 1.75 16.96
C SER A 115 -14.74 3.22 16.53
N LEU A 116 -13.52 3.77 16.48
CA LEU A 116 -13.24 5.10 15.93
C LEU A 116 -13.14 5.09 14.40
N GLY A 117 -13.22 3.92 13.77
CA GLY A 117 -13.24 3.74 12.33
C GLY A 117 -11.89 3.39 11.70
N ALA A 118 -10.88 3.00 12.48
CA ALA A 118 -9.63 2.46 11.91
C ALA A 118 -9.82 1.02 11.42
N ASP A 119 -9.34 0.74 10.21
CA ASP A 119 -9.20 -0.62 9.68
C ASP A 119 -7.87 -1.24 10.11
N ALA A 120 -6.84 -0.42 10.25
CA ALA A 120 -5.52 -0.82 10.71
C ALA A 120 -4.90 0.21 11.65
N VAL A 121 -3.98 -0.25 12.51
CA VAL A 121 -3.25 0.58 13.48
C VAL A 121 -1.76 0.33 13.34
N PHE A 122 -0.99 1.37 13.06
CA PHE A 122 0.47 1.31 13.01
C PHE A 122 1.07 1.86 14.30
N ILE A 123 1.59 0.98 15.14
CA ILE A 123 2.21 1.33 16.41
C ILE A 123 3.73 1.31 16.26
N VAL A 124 4.38 2.41 16.61
CA VAL A 124 5.84 2.50 16.70
C VAL A 124 6.25 2.44 18.17
N VAL A 125 7.30 1.67 18.45
CA VAL A 125 8.03 1.72 19.73
C VAL A 125 9.44 2.23 19.48
N ALA A 126 9.87 3.25 20.21
CA ALA A 126 11.21 3.79 20.15
C ALA A 126 11.96 3.57 21.47
N GLU A 127 13.22 3.17 21.38
CA GLU A 127 14.14 3.03 22.51
C GLU A 127 15.50 3.66 22.15
N GLU A 128 16.15 4.28 23.13
CA GLU A 128 17.57 4.61 23.01
C GLU A 128 18.39 3.32 23.20
N ARG A 129 19.34 3.05 22.31
CA ARG A 129 20.13 1.81 22.38
C ARG A 129 21.55 2.03 21.89
N GLY A 130 22.49 1.95 22.83
CA GLY A 130 23.93 1.93 22.52
C GLY A 130 24.42 3.20 21.82
N GLY A 131 23.88 4.36 22.19
CA GLY A 131 24.20 5.65 21.57
C GLY A 131 23.36 5.99 20.33
N GLY A 132 22.66 5.02 19.75
CA GLY A 132 21.72 5.22 18.65
C GLY A 132 20.26 5.05 19.08
N VAL A 133 19.39 4.99 18.08
CA VAL A 133 17.95 4.78 18.25
C VAL A 133 17.55 3.48 17.57
N LYS A 134 16.67 2.73 18.24
CA LYS A 134 15.94 1.62 17.61
C LYS A 134 14.46 1.98 17.58
N ALA A 135 13.87 1.90 16.40
CA ALA A 135 12.44 2.05 16.20
C ALA A 135 11.85 0.72 15.70
N GLU A 136 10.76 0.26 16.31
CA GLU A 136 10.02 -0.92 15.90
C GLU A 136 8.59 -0.54 15.55
N GLY A 137 8.29 -0.56 14.25
CA GLY A 137 6.96 -0.33 13.72
C GLY A 137 6.21 -1.64 13.54
N ARG A 138 4.95 -1.69 13.97
CA ARG A 138 4.07 -2.86 13.82
C ARG A 138 2.70 -2.43 13.30
N LEU A 139 2.27 -3.02 12.19
CA LEU A 139 0.94 -2.81 11.64
C LEU A 139 0.01 -3.93 12.10
N PHE A 140 -1.17 -3.56 12.59
CA PHE A 140 -2.20 -4.49 13.04
C PHE A 140 -3.49 -4.28 12.27
N ASP A 141 -4.17 -5.37 11.95
CA ASP A 141 -5.57 -5.33 11.50
C ASP A 141 -6.46 -5.10 12.74
N ALA A 142 -7.24 -4.02 12.72
CA ALA A 142 -8.05 -3.60 13.86
C ALA A 142 -9.27 -4.51 14.10
N ARG A 143 -9.72 -5.25 13.08
CA ARG A 143 -10.88 -6.14 13.12
C ARG A 143 -10.53 -7.51 13.67
N THR A 144 -9.44 -8.10 13.20
CA THR A 144 -8.98 -9.44 13.59
C THR A 144 -8.03 -9.41 14.77
N GLY A 145 -7.40 -8.25 15.04
CA GLY A 145 -6.38 -8.09 16.07
C GLY A 145 -5.01 -8.66 15.69
N GLN A 146 -4.88 -9.25 14.50
CA GLN A 146 -3.66 -9.87 14.02
C GLN A 146 -2.61 -8.82 13.64
N MET A 147 -1.35 -9.18 13.86
CA MET A 147 -0.24 -8.41 13.31
C MET A 147 -0.13 -8.73 11.82
N ILE A 148 -0.18 -7.68 11.01
CA ILE A 148 0.02 -7.77 9.57
C ILE A 148 1.52 -7.91 9.30
N PHE A 149 2.32 -6.97 9.80
CA PHE A 149 3.77 -7.01 9.73
C PHE A 149 4.42 -6.25 10.90
N GLY A 150 5.71 -6.50 11.09
CA GLY A 150 6.56 -5.68 11.95
C GLY A 150 7.95 -5.49 11.35
N LYS A 151 8.50 -4.29 11.48
CA LYS A 151 9.85 -3.93 11.00
C LYS A 151 10.62 -3.24 12.11
N ARG A 152 11.88 -3.62 12.26
CA ARG A 152 12.79 -3.04 13.24
C ARG A 152 13.91 -2.32 12.51
N LEU A 153 14.07 -1.04 12.82
CA LEU A 153 15.10 -0.16 12.29
C LEU A 153 16.04 0.25 13.42
N ARG A 154 17.31 0.44 13.08
CA ARG A 154 18.34 0.91 13.99
C ARG A 154 19.23 1.87 13.24
N GLY A 155 19.73 2.89 13.94
CA GLY A 155 20.65 3.85 13.35
C GLY A 155 20.89 5.02 14.28
N GLU A 156 21.67 5.98 13.79
CA GLU A 156 21.92 7.23 14.48
C GLU A 156 20.63 8.07 14.58
N PRO A 157 20.48 8.94 15.59
CA PRO A 157 19.30 9.80 15.77
C PRO A 157 18.96 10.68 14.55
N GLU A 158 19.95 11.03 13.74
CA GLU A 158 19.80 11.82 12.52
C GLU A 158 19.01 11.07 11.43
N LEU A 159 19.02 9.73 11.45
CA LEU A 159 18.33 8.89 10.47
C LEU A 159 16.82 8.75 10.74
N ARG A 160 16.27 9.44 11.74
CA ARG A 160 14.85 9.37 12.11
C ARG A 160 13.88 9.63 10.93
N ARG A 161 14.26 10.51 10.00
CA ARG A 161 13.45 10.79 8.79
C ARG A 161 13.50 9.61 7.82
N SER A 162 14.69 9.10 7.53
CA SER A 162 14.88 7.89 6.72
C SER A 162 14.14 6.69 7.33
N MET A 163 14.09 6.58 8.66
CA MET A 163 13.30 5.56 9.35
C MET A 163 11.79 5.76 9.13
N GLY A 164 11.30 7.00 9.23
CA GLY A 164 9.91 7.35 8.93
C GLY A 164 9.52 6.93 7.52
N HIS A 165 10.29 7.34 6.51
CA HIS A 165 10.10 6.94 5.12
C HIS A 165 10.11 5.42 4.93
N ALA A 166 11.07 4.73 5.54
CA ALA A 166 11.18 3.28 5.47
C ALA A 166 10.01 2.53 6.15
N PHE A 167 9.27 3.16 7.06
CA PHE A 167 8.01 2.63 7.59
C PHE A 167 6.84 2.93 6.65
N SER A 168 6.75 4.15 6.12
CA SER A 168 5.75 4.54 5.13
C SER A 168 5.77 3.61 3.92
N ASP A 169 6.96 3.34 3.39
CA ASP A 169 7.17 2.43 2.25
C ASP A 169 6.65 1.02 2.52
N GLU A 170 6.80 0.49 3.73
CA GLU A 170 6.29 -0.85 4.09
C GLU A 170 4.77 -0.87 4.18
N ILE A 171 4.17 0.18 4.75
CA ILE A 171 2.71 0.30 4.84
C ILE A 171 2.13 0.37 3.43
N VAL A 172 2.70 1.23 2.57
CA VAL A 172 2.27 1.37 1.17
C VAL A 172 2.51 0.07 0.40
N TYR A 173 3.67 -0.57 0.56
CA TYR A 173 3.97 -1.84 -0.09
C TYR A 173 2.98 -2.93 0.28
N TYR A 174 2.60 -3.02 1.55
CA TYR A 174 1.61 -3.99 2.00
C TYR A 174 0.25 -3.80 1.31
N TYR A 175 -0.23 -2.55 1.19
CA TYR A 175 -1.56 -2.29 0.62
C TYR A 175 -1.60 -2.15 -0.90
N THR A 176 -0.47 -1.86 -1.54
CA THR A 176 -0.41 -1.65 -3.01
C THR A 176 0.33 -2.76 -3.76
N GLY A 177 1.11 -3.60 -3.06
CA GLY A 177 2.06 -4.53 -3.68
C GLY A 177 3.22 -3.85 -4.42
N THR A 178 3.28 -2.51 -4.41
CA THR A 178 4.27 -1.70 -5.11
C THR A 178 5.19 -1.09 -4.07
N ARG A 179 6.52 -1.18 -4.24
CA ARG A 179 7.43 -0.52 -3.30
C ARG A 179 7.14 0.98 -3.33
N GLY A 180 6.89 1.57 -2.17
CA GLY A 180 6.77 3.01 -2.03
C GLY A 180 8.03 3.70 -2.58
N SER A 181 7.84 4.88 -3.14
CA SER A 181 8.93 5.67 -3.74
C SER A 181 9.55 6.66 -2.74
N PHE A 182 9.33 6.51 -1.42
CA PHE A 182 9.79 7.48 -0.42
C PHE A 182 11.28 7.32 -0.09
N GLY A 183 12.09 6.86 -1.05
CA GLY A 183 13.49 6.51 -0.90
C GLY A 183 14.33 7.56 -0.17
N ALA A 184 15.05 7.05 0.83
CA ALA A 184 15.99 7.71 1.75
C ALA A 184 17.11 8.50 1.08
#